data_AF-A0AAN8QK17-F1
#
_entry.id   AF-A0AAN8QK17-F1
#
_cell.length_a   1.000
_cell.length_b   1.000
_cell.length_c   1.000
_cell.angle_alpha   90.00
_cell.angle_beta   90.00
_cell.angle_gamma   90.00
#
_symmetry.space_group_name_H-M   'P 1'
#
loop_
_entity.id
_entity.type
_entity.pdbx_description
1 polymer ?
#
loop_
_entity_poly.entity_id
_entity_poly.type
_entity_poly.pdbx_seq_one_letter_code
_entity_poly.pdbx_strand_id
1 'polypeptide(L)'
;MFPNAGRGVKSYWLGPHYIKEGQEGNDIRRTNVPDIRVEYRYETMCEELNLITQAIHTEELEAIHTEELETIHTEELEAIHTEEIHTEELEAIHTEELEAIYTEEIHTEELEAIHTEEV
;
A
#
# COMPACT_ATOMS: atom_id res chain seq x y z
N MET A 1 -30.08 15.63 37.03
CA MET A 1 -29.94 16.10 35.65
C MET A 1 -30.33 17.58 35.63
N PHE A 2 -29.39 18.50 35.42
CA PHE A 2 -29.70 19.93 35.38
C PHE A 2 -30.48 20.24 34.09
N PRO A 3 -31.61 20.97 34.15
CA PRO A 3 -32.35 21.31 32.95
C PRO A 3 -31.49 22.20 32.05
N ASN A 4 -31.50 21.90 30.74
CA ASN A 4 -30.85 22.75 29.76
C ASN A 4 -31.50 24.14 29.79
N ALA A 5 -30.73 25.15 30.18
CA ALA A 5 -31.18 26.52 30.19
C ALA A 5 -31.57 26.96 28.75
N GLY A 6 -32.74 27.57 28.61
CA GLY A 6 -33.22 28.09 27.32
C GLY A 6 -32.28 29.15 26.74
N ARG A 7 -32.33 29.35 25.42
CA ARG A 7 -31.43 30.27 24.71
C ARG A 7 -31.41 31.69 25.30
N GLY A 8 -32.55 32.20 25.76
CA GLY A 8 -32.64 33.52 26.39
C GLY A 8 -31.85 33.61 27.71
N VAL A 9 -31.90 32.56 28.53
CA VAL A 9 -31.13 32.48 29.78
C VAL A 9 -29.64 32.40 29.47
N LYS A 10 -29.23 31.60 28.48
CA LYS A 10 -27.82 31.49 28.07
C LYS A 10 -27.27 32.81 27.52
N SER A 11 -28.01 33.48 26.63
CA SER A 11 -27.63 34.80 26.10
C SER A 11 -27.50 35.85 27.22
N TYR A 12 -28.40 35.81 28.21
CA TYR A 12 -28.31 36.69 29.37
C TYR A 12 -27.08 36.40 30.25
N TRP A 13 -26.74 35.15 30.54
CA TRP A 13 -25.61 34.85 31.44
C TRP A 13 -24.24 34.82 30.76
N LEU A 14 -24.18 34.53 29.46
CA LEU A 14 -22.92 34.31 28.73
C LEU A 14 -22.64 35.39 27.69
N GLY A 15 -23.65 36.19 27.33
CA GLY A 15 -23.55 37.24 26.31
C GLY A 15 -24.21 36.84 24.99
N PRO A 16 -24.47 37.81 24.10
CA PRO A 16 -25.19 37.59 22.84
C PRO A 16 -24.45 36.66 21.87
N HIS A 17 -23.12 36.55 22.01
CA HIS A 17 -22.26 35.79 21.12
C HIS A 17 -21.91 34.40 21.65
N TYR A 18 -22.56 33.89 22.71
CA TYR A 18 -22.24 32.60 23.36
C TYR A 18 -22.25 31.35 22.45
N ILE A 19 -22.73 31.48 21.20
CA ILE A 19 -22.77 30.41 20.20
C ILE A 19 -21.49 30.38 19.36
N LYS A 20 -20.74 31.49 19.28
CA LYS A 20 -19.46 31.52 18.60
C LYS A 20 -18.44 30.67 19.33
N GLU A 21 -17.57 30.04 18.55
CA GLU A 21 -16.47 29.24 19.07
C GLU A 21 -15.30 30.13 19.55
N GLY A 22 -14.39 29.53 20.31
CA GLY A 22 -13.20 30.21 20.81
C GLY A 22 -13.51 31.42 21.69
N GLN A 23 -12.52 32.33 21.79
CA GLN A 23 -12.67 33.56 22.57
C GLN A 23 -13.77 34.49 22.03
N GLU A 24 -14.15 34.39 20.75
CA GLU A 24 -15.16 35.26 20.16
C GLU A 24 -16.55 35.10 20.79
N GLY A 25 -16.82 33.94 21.40
CA GLY A 25 -18.07 33.68 22.12
C GLY A 25 -18.07 34.12 23.59
N ASN A 26 -16.92 34.57 24.11
CA ASN A 26 -16.75 34.90 25.52
C ASN A 26 -17.00 36.39 25.78
N ASP A 27 -17.94 36.69 26.68
CA ASP A 27 -18.07 38.01 27.28
C ASP A 27 -17.45 38.00 28.68
N ILE A 28 -16.20 38.43 28.81
CA ILE A 28 -15.46 38.47 30.07
C ILE A 28 -16.22 39.19 31.19
N ARG A 29 -17.05 40.20 30.87
CA ARG A 29 -17.83 40.96 31.85
C ARG A 29 -18.95 40.14 32.47
N ARG A 30 -19.34 39.02 31.84
CA ARG A 30 -20.37 38.11 32.32
C ARG A 30 -19.80 36.82 32.88
N THR A 31 -18.82 36.25 32.19
CA THR A 31 -18.27 34.92 32.51
C THR A 31 -17.14 34.97 33.53
N ASN A 32 -16.51 36.13 33.73
CA ASN A 32 -15.28 36.28 34.52
C ASN A 32 -14.17 35.31 34.07
N VAL A 33 -14.17 34.98 32.77
CA VAL A 33 -13.17 34.13 32.14
C VAL A 33 -12.31 34.99 31.22
N PRO A 34 -10.99 35.08 31.42
CA PRO A 34 -10.09 35.77 30.50
C PRO A 34 -10.09 35.12 29.12
N ASP A 35 -10.05 35.93 28.07
CA ASP A 35 -10.08 35.46 26.67
C ASP A 35 -8.92 34.52 26.36
N ILE A 36 -7.72 34.81 26.86
CA ILE A 36 -6.55 33.93 26.73
C ILE A 36 -6.79 32.51 27.24
N ARG A 37 -7.64 32.33 28.27
CA ARG A 37 -7.98 30.99 28.79
C ARG A 37 -8.95 30.25 27.87
N VAL A 38 -9.86 30.97 27.22
CA VAL A 38 -10.79 30.37 26.26
C VAL A 38 -10.05 30.03 24.99
N GLU A 39 -9.18 30.93 24.52
CA GLU A 39 -8.38 30.73 23.31
C GLU A 39 -7.45 29.54 23.45
N TYR A 40 -6.67 29.45 24.54
CA TYR A 40 -5.80 28.29 24.78
C TYR A 40 -6.58 26.97 24.72
N ARG A 41 -7.77 26.93 25.34
CA ARG A 41 -8.62 25.72 25.31
C ARG A 41 -9.12 25.39 23.91
N TYR A 42 -9.45 26.41 23.12
CA TYR A 42 -9.91 26.24 21.75
C TYR A 42 -8.77 25.77 20.84
N GLU A 43 -7.62 26.42 20.90
CA GLU A 43 -6.40 26.04 20.17
C GLU A 43 -6.00 24.60 20.50
N THR A 44 -5.89 24.23 21.78
CA THR A 44 -5.58 22.84 22.17
C THR A 44 -6.62 21.86 21.63
N MET A 45 -7.92 22.16 21.68
CA MET A 45 -8.94 21.27 21.13
C MET A 45 -8.78 21.08 19.61
N CYS A 46 -8.50 22.16 18.88
CA CYS A 46 -8.25 22.10 17.44
C CYS A 46 -6.98 21.31 17.11
N GLU A 47 -5.92 21.46 17.90
CA GLU A 47 -4.68 20.69 17.77
C GLU A 47 -4.94 19.19 17.98
N GLU A 48 -5.63 18.81 19.06
CA GLU A 48 -6.00 17.42 19.33
C GLU A 48 -6.86 16.81 18.22
N LEU A 49 -7.83 17.57 17.70
CA LEU A 49 -8.67 17.12 16.58
C LEU A 49 -7.84 16.92 15.31
N ASN A 50 -6.88 17.80 15.04
CA ASN A 50 -5.99 17.69 13.90
C ASN A 50 -5.08 16.46 14.02
N LEU A 51 -4.55 16.18 15.22
CA LEU A 51 -3.75 14.98 15.50
C LEU A 51 -4.54 13.70 15.23
N ILE A 52 -5.78 13.61 15.72
CA ILE A 52 -6.66 12.46 15.47
C ILE A 52 -6.95 12.32 13.98
N THR A 53 -7.26 13.42 13.30
CA THR A 53 -7.57 13.41 11.86
C THR A 53 -6.37 12.95 11.03
N GLN A 54 -5.17 13.40 11.39
CA GLN A 54 -3.93 12.97 10.75
C GLN A 54 -3.64 11.49 11.00
N ALA A 55 -3.79 11.02 12.25
CA ALA A 55 -3.57 9.62 12.60
C ALA A 55 -4.48 8.67 11.81
N ILE A 56 -5.77 9.02 11.68
CA ILE A 56 -6.72 8.24 10.87
C ILE A 56 -6.28 8.23 9.40
N HIS A 57 -5.91 9.39 8.84
CA HIS A 57 -5.49 9.45 7.45
C HIS A 57 -4.21 8.64 7.19
N THR A 58 -3.25 8.64 8.13
CA THR A 58 -2.04 7.83 8.01
C THR A 58 -2.32 6.34 8.12
N GLU A 59 -3.20 5.91 9.03
CA GLU A 59 -3.59 4.49 9.17
C GLU A 59 -4.29 3.98 7.90
N GLU A 60 -5.17 4.78 7.29
CA GLU A 60 -5.81 4.46 6.02
C GLU A 60 -4.78 4.35 4.88
N LEU A 61 -3.78 5.23 4.84
CA LEU A 61 -2.73 5.21 3.82
C LEU A 61 -1.78 4.02 4.00
N GLU A 62 -1.41 3.67 5.24
CA GLU A 62 -0.56 2.52 5.56
C GLU A 62 -1.27 1.20 5.24
N ALA A 63 -2.57 1.08 5.54
CA ALA A 63 -3.34 -0.11 5.21
C ALA A 63 -3.39 -0.38 3.68
N ILE A 64 -3.57 0.67 2.87
CA ILE A 64 -3.55 0.55 1.41
C ILE A 64 -2.15 0.16 0.90
N HIS A 65 -1.09 0.76 1.47
CA HIS A 65 0.28 0.56 0.99
C HIS A 65 0.85 -0.83 1.34
N THR A 66 0.34 -1.51 2.36
CA THR A 66 0.77 -2.89 2.68
C THR A 66 0.01 -3.94 1.89
N GLU A 67 -1.30 -3.76 1.68
CA GLU A 67 -2.11 -4.81 1.03
C GLU A 67 -1.90 -4.87 -0.48
N GLU A 68 -1.80 -3.74 -1.19
CA GLU A 68 -1.64 -3.72 -2.66
C GLU A 68 -0.20 -4.01 -3.11
N LEU A 69 0.81 -3.64 -2.32
CA LEU A 69 2.21 -3.76 -2.74
C LEU A 69 2.79 -5.16 -2.47
N GLU A 70 2.33 -5.86 -1.43
CA GLU A 70 2.70 -7.26 -1.18
C GLU A 70 2.02 -8.21 -2.17
N THR A 71 0.74 -8.01 -2.50
CA THR A 71 0.02 -8.86 -3.47
C THR A 71 0.57 -8.74 -4.89
N ILE A 72 0.82 -7.52 -5.37
CA ILE A 72 1.41 -7.30 -6.70
C ILE A 72 2.82 -7.91 -6.79
N HIS A 73 3.63 -7.80 -5.74
CA HIS A 73 5.00 -8.34 -5.77
C HIS A 73 5.07 -9.87 -5.74
N THR A 74 4.13 -10.57 -5.10
CA THR A 74 4.14 -12.03 -5.05
C THR A 74 3.49 -12.67 -6.27
N GLU A 75 2.37 -12.14 -6.75
CA GLU A 75 1.61 -12.76 -7.83
C GLU A 75 2.30 -12.61 -9.20
N GLU A 76 2.87 -11.44 -9.51
CA GLU A 76 3.56 -11.24 -10.79
C GLU A 76 4.91 -11.98 -10.85
N LEU A 77 5.64 -12.09 -9.73
CA LEU A 77 6.96 -12.73 -9.72
C LEU A 77 6.88 -14.27 -9.74
N GLU A 78 5.85 -14.87 -9.12
CA GLU A 78 5.60 -16.32 -9.20
C GLU A 78 5.07 -16.72 -10.59
N ALA A 79 4.17 -15.92 -11.18
CA ALA A 79 3.64 -16.20 -12.52
C ALA A 79 4.71 -16.14 -13.61
N ILE A 80 5.64 -15.17 -13.54
CA ILE A 80 6.74 -15.04 -14.50
C ILE A 80 7.75 -16.20 -14.38
N HIS A 81 7.94 -16.78 -13.18
CA HIS A 81 8.98 -17.78 -12.96
C HIS A 81 8.56 -19.22 -13.30
N THR A 82 7.28 -19.53 -13.35
CA THR A 82 6.80 -20.91 -13.61
C THR A 82 6.27 -21.16 -15.01
N GLU A 83 5.82 -20.14 -15.75
CA GLU A 83 5.17 -20.35 -17.05
C GLU A 83 5.97 -19.90 -18.29
N GLU A 84 7.04 -19.10 -18.16
CA GLU A 84 7.65 -18.48 -19.35
C GLU A 84 9.13 -18.85 -19.62
N ILE A 85 9.85 -19.45 -18.65
CA ILE A 85 11.30 -19.68 -18.79
C ILE A 85 11.68 -21.16 -18.50
N HIS A 86 11.67 -21.96 -19.58
CA HIS A 86 12.46 -23.18 -19.83
C HIS A 86 12.13 -24.51 -19.12
N THR A 87 10.97 -25.11 -19.39
CA THR A 87 10.86 -26.59 -19.35
C THR A 87 10.75 -27.19 -20.75
N GLU A 88 9.97 -26.57 -21.65
CA GLU A 88 9.79 -27.05 -23.02
C GLU A 88 11.03 -26.82 -23.90
N GLU A 89 11.72 -25.69 -23.73
CA GLU A 89 12.86 -25.32 -24.57
C GLU A 89 14.13 -26.14 -24.26
N LEU A 90 14.32 -26.57 -23.00
CA LEU A 90 15.46 -27.39 -22.59
C LEU A 90 15.28 -28.86 -23.02
N GLU A 91 14.07 -29.40 -22.96
CA GLU A 91 13.77 -30.76 -23.43
C GLU A 91 13.84 -30.88 -24.96
N ALA A 92 13.47 -29.82 -25.70
CA ALA A 92 13.59 -29.76 -27.15
C ALA A 92 15.06 -29.72 -27.62
N ILE A 93 15.91 -28.91 -26.99
CA ILE A 93 17.34 -28.82 -27.34
C ILE A 93 18.06 -30.14 -27.08
N HIS A 94 17.76 -30.81 -25.96
CA HIS A 94 18.43 -32.06 -25.61
C HIS A 94 18.09 -33.23 -26.54
N THR A 95 16.92 -33.22 -27.17
CA THR A 95 16.45 -34.29 -28.06
C THR A 95 16.91 -34.08 -29.51
N GLU A 96 16.83 -32.86 -30.04
CA GLU A 96 17.26 -32.56 -31.41
C GLU A 96 18.78 -32.70 -31.60
N GLU A 97 19.60 -32.22 -30.65
CA GLU A 97 21.06 -32.28 -30.80
C GLU A 97 21.62 -33.71 -30.67
N LEU A 98 21.04 -34.56 -29.80
CA LEU A 98 21.45 -35.96 -29.66
C LEU A 98 21.07 -36.79 -30.88
N GLU A 99 19.87 -36.62 -31.44
CA GLU A 99 19.47 -37.33 -32.67
C GLU A 99 20.28 -36.88 -33.90
N ALA A 100 20.64 -35.58 -33.99
CA ALA A 100 21.52 -35.08 -35.04
C ALA A 100 22.94 -35.70 -34.98
N ILE A 101 23.53 -35.80 -33.79
CA ILE A 101 24.86 -36.41 -33.60
C ILE A 101 24.84 -37.91 -33.94
N TYR A 102 23.80 -38.65 -33.52
CA TYR A 102 23.70 -40.09 -33.82
C TYR A 102 23.47 -40.39 -35.31
N THR A 103 22.87 -39.47 -36.06
CA THR A 103 22.55 -39.68 -37.48
C THR A 103 23.65 -39.18 -38.42
N GLU A 104 24.40 -38.14 -38.07
CA GLU A 104 25.52 -37.65 -38.88
C GLU A 104 26.83 -38.44 -38.66
N GLU A 105 27.09 -38.99 -37.47
CA GLU A 105 28.38 -39.63 -37.17
C GLU A 105 28.47 -41.14 -37.57
N ILE A 106 27.38 -41.78 -38.00
CA ILE A 106 27.37 -43.20 -38.44
C ILE A 106 27.27 -43.37 -39.97
N HIS A 107 27.15 -42.28 -40.73
CA HIS A 107 27.16 -42.32 -42.19
C HIS A 107 28.26 -41.46 -42.79
N THR A 108 29.51 -41.94 -42.71
CA THR A 108 30.47 -42.03 -43.82
C THR A 108 31.82 -42.54 -43.30
N GLU A 109 32.40 -43.56 -43.98
CA GLU A 109 33.80 -44.01 -43.84
C GLU A 109 34.21 -45.03 -42.74
N GLU A 110 33.59 -46.22 -42.60
CA GLU A 110 34.39 -47.41 -42.16
C GLU A 110 33.79 -48.82 -42.43
N LEU A 111 33.15 -49.08 -43.58
CA LEU A 111 32.86 -50.49 -43.97
C LEU A 111 32.87 -50.77 -45.48
N GLU A 112 33.49 -49.90 -46.29
CA GLU A 112 33.93 -50.21 -47.66
C GLU A 112 35.43 -50.59 -47.74
N ALA A 113 35.99 -51.22 -46.70
CA ALA A 113 37.42 -51.58 -46.69
C ALA A 113 37.74 -53.05 -46.35
N ILE A 114 36.80 -54.00 -46.41
CA ILE A 114 37.14 -55.43 -46.34
C ILE A 114 36.33 -56.27 -47.34
N HIS A 115 36.45 -55.94 -48.62
CA HIS A 115 36.46 -56.99 -49.64
C HIS A 115 37.36 -56.56 -50.82
N THR A 116 38.28 -57.47 -51.18
CA THR A 116 39.18 -57.50 -52.36
C THR A 116 40.52 -56.75 -52.28
N GLU A 117 41.62 -57.46 -51.97
CA GLU A 117 42.64 -57.91 -52.95
C GLU A 117 43.85 -58.65 -52.27
N GLU A 118 44.28 -59.73 -52.96
CA GLU A 118 45.57 -60.47 -52.90
C GLU A 118 46.09 -61.11 -51.59
N VAL A 119 46.03 -62.46 -51.49
CA VAL A 119 47.07 -63.46 -51.89
C VAL A 119 46.41 -64.82 -52.05
#